data_AF-C5FWK0-F1
#
_entry.id   AF-C5FWK0-F1
#
_cell.length_a   1.000
_cell.length_b   1.000
_cell.length_c   1.000
_cell.angle_alpha   90.00
_cell.angle_beta   90.00
_cell.angle_gamma   90.00
#
_symmetry.space_group_name_H-M   'P 1'
#
loop_
_entity.id
_entity.type
_entity.pdbx_description
1 polymer ?
#
loop_
_entity_poly.entity_id
_entity_poly.type
_entity_poly.pdbx_seq_one_letter_code
_entity_poly.pdbx_strand_id
1 'polypeptide(L)'
;MEDEERGPSKEMAYTLTPYKTTDLFTVTRLRPSMFEQYRPHHSYGSSGGALSLTGLETMTSAEKTARILAVANDMAASIIYIAKQAEAGNLTNSQTIPIYNFIDSILALERGQKKSLMSELEQQDSRIALMEKQHRKDIEELTRCAMETVSRMKARIEQLEKTKTASETI
;
A
#
# COMPACT_ATOMS: atom_id res chain seq x y z
N MET A 1 20.85 -23.65 -50.67
CA MET A 1 20.46 -22.29 -51.03
C MET A 1 19.11 -22.08 -50.40
N GLU A 2 19.12 -21.19 -49.42
CA GLU A 2 18.04 -20.87 -48.50
C GLU A 2 17.11 -19.88 -49.20
N ASP A 3 15.83 -20.21 -49.33
CA ASP A 3 14.79 -19.26 -49.70
C ASP A 3 13.96 -18.95 -48.45
N GLU A 4 14.37 -17.87 -47.78
CA GLU A 4 13.69 -17.24 -46.64
C GLU A 4 13.10 -15.91 -47.11
N GLU A 5 11.90 -15.92 -47.70
CA GLU A 5 11.13 -14.70 -47.97
C GLU A 5 9.97 -14.53 -46.99
N ARG A 6 10.36 -13.99 -45.83
CA ARG A 6 9.76 -12.83 -45.15
C ARG A 6 8.32 -12.46 -45.55
N GLY A 7 7.36 -12.94 -44.76
CA GLY A 7 5.97 -12.47 -44.76
C GLY A 7 5.83 -10.99 -44.34
N PRO A 8 4.70 -10.35 -44.68
CA PRO A 8 4.53 -8.90 -44.53
C PRO A 8 4.39 -8.49 -43.07
N SER A 9 5.23 -7.53 -42.66
CA SER A 9 5.14 -6.81 -41.39
C SER A 9 3.76 -6.19 -41.21
N LYS A 10 3.06 -6.60 -40.15
CA LYS A 10 1.82 -5.95 -39.70
C LYS A 10 2.16 -4.56 -39.15
N GLU A 11 1.83 -3.52 -39.89
CA GLU A 11 1.67 -2.17 -39.33
C GLU A 11 0.62 -2.24 -38.22
N MET A 12 1.08 -2.17 -36.97
CA MET A 12 0.22 -1.88 -35.82
C MET A 12 -0.19 -0.41 -35.93
N ALA A 13 -1.34 -0.16 -36.55
CA ALA A 13 -2.02 1.12 -36.49
C ALA A 13 -2.41 1.40 -35.04
N TYR A 14 -1.59 2.17 -34.33
CA TYR A 14 -1.95 2.74 -33.04
C TYR A 14 -3.00 3.82 -33.28
N THR A 15 -4.28 3.46 -33.22
CA THR A 15 -5.36 4.43 -33.12
C THR A 15 -5.29 5.06 -31.73
N LEU A 16 -4.55 6.17 -31.63
CA LEU A 16 -4.61 7.09 -30.49
C LEU A 16 -6.03 7.65 -30.41
N THR A 17 -6.86 7.05 -29.57
CA THR A 17 -8.14 7.67 -29.20
C THR A 17 -7.83 8.99 -28.49
N PRO A 18 -8.46 10.11 -28.87
CA PRO A 18 -8.22 11.39 -28.24
C PRO A 18 -8.76 11.34 -26.81
N TYR A 19 -7.88 11.29 -25.83
CA TYR A 19 -8.23 11.53 -24.44
C TYR A 19 -8.74 12.98 -24.35
N LYS A 20 -10.03 13.12 -24.05
CA LYS A 20 -10.64 14.42 -23.78
C LYS A 20 -9.89 15.07 -22.62
N THR A 21 -9.43 16.30 -22.86
CA THR A 21 -8.60 17.17 -22.00
C THR A 21 -9.24 17.56 -20.65
N THR A 22 -10.30 16.88 -20.21
CA THR A 22 -11.07 17.26 -19.00
C THR A 22 -10.83 16.36 -17.79
N ASP A 23 -10.13 15.22 -17.93
CA ASP A 23 -9.93 14.27 -16.81
C ASP A 23 -8.53 14.33 -16.16
N LEU A 24 -7.71 15.32 -16.49
CA LEU A 24 -6.40 15.52 -15.85
C LEU A 24 -6.46 16.30 -14.52
N PHE A 25 -7.66 16.67 -14.06
CA PHE A 25 -7.85 17.50 -12.86
C PHE A 25 -8.29 16.75 -11.60
N THR A 26 -8.40 15.42 -11.66
CA THR A 26 -8.57 14.57 -10.47
C THR A 26 -7.26 13.88 -10.09
N VAL A 27 -6.18 14.66 -9.96
CA VAL A 27 -5.08 14.30 -9.05
C VAL A 27 -5.65 14.46 -7.64
N THR A 28 -6.34 13.41 -7.21
CA THR A 28 -7.06 13.36 -5.95
C THR A 28 -6.04 13.49 -4.82
N ARG A 29 -5.93 14.71 -4.29
CA ARG A 29 -5.68 14.98 -2.87
C ARG A 29 -4.31 14.56 -2.35
N LEU A 30 -3.23 15.09 -2.92
CA LEU A 30 -2.08 15.47 -2.10
C LEU A 30 -2.61 16.47 -1.06
N ARG A 31 -2.64 16.08 0.22
CA ARG A 31 -3.07 16.99 1.29
C ARG A 31 -2.23 18.28 1.21
N PRO A 32 -2.87 19.46 1.05
CA PRO A 32 -2.14 20.74 1.02
C PRO A 32 -1.30 20.98 2.29
N SER A 33 -1.70 20.39 3.42
CA SER A 33 -1.13 20.68 4.73
C SER A 33 0.28 20.14 4.99
N MET A 34 0.84 19.28 4.12
CA MET A 34 2.23 18.82 4.27
C MET A 34 3.24 19.62 3.44
N PHE A 35 2.78 20.44 2.50
CA PHE A 35 3.64 21.18 1.57
C PHE A 35 3.77 22.67 1.92
N GLU A 36 2.93 23.21 2.81
CA GLU A 36 2.89 24.64 3.13
C GLU A 36 3.93 25.13 4.16
N GLN A 37 4.59 24.23 4.89
CA GLN A 37 5.39 24.64 6.05
C GLN A 37 6.91 24.64 5.85
N TYR A 38 7.41 24.33 4.65
CA TYR A 38 8.84 24.37 4.38
C TYR A 38 9.21 25.60 3.57
N ARG A 39 9.69 26.64 4.27
CA ARG A 39 10.52 27.67 3.64
C ARG A 39 11.94 27.08 3.51
N PRO A 40 12.48 26.95 2.29
CA PRO A 40 13.83 26.43 2.12
C PRO A 40 14.80 27.44 2.76
N HIS A 41 15.30 27.09 3.94
CA HIS A 41 16.51 27.72 4.46
C HIS A 41 17.68 27.01 3.78
N HIS A 42 18.53 27.80 3.14
CA HIS A 42 19.77 27.41 2.44
C HIS A 42 19.53 27.04 0.97
N SER A 43 19.89 28.01 0.12
CA SER A 43 20.23 27.78 -1.29
C SER A 43 21.44 26.83 -1.35
N TYR A 44 21.19 25.52 -1.36
CA TYR A 44 22.19 24.55 -1.77
C TYR A 44 22.37 24.71 -3.28
N GLY A 45 23.53 25.22 -3.66
CA GLY A 45 23.84 25.58 -5.04
C GLY A 45 23.64 24.43 -6.03
N SER A 46 23.02 24.77 -7.16
CA SER A 46 23.30 24.23 -8.49
C SER A 46 23.58 22.72 -8.61
N SER A 47 22.77 21.88 -7.97
CA SER A 47 22.73 20.43 -8.22
C SER A 47 21.27 19.96 -8.21
N GLY A 48 20.42 20.61 -8.99
CA GLY A 48 19.04 20.17 -9.23
C GLY A 48 19.06 18.93 -10.11
N GLY A 49 18.98 17.74 -9.51
CA GLY A 49 18.99 16.46 -10.21
C GLY A 49 19.38 15.28 -9.34
N ALA A 50 19.34 14.07 -9.90
CA ALA A 50 19.62 12.80 -9.19
C ALA A 50 20.99 12.78 -8.45
N LEU A 51 21.94 13.63 -8.85
CA LEU A 51 23.24 13.80 -8.18
C LEU A 51 23.12 14.35 -6.74
N SER A 52 22.01 15.02 -6.40
CA SER A 52 21.70 15.47 -5.03
C SER A 52 21.44 14.30 -4.06
N LEU A 53 21.11 13.12 -4.59
CA LEU A 53 20.86 11.89 -3.82
C LEU A 53 22.15 11.11 -3.52
N THR A 54 23.33 11.60 -3.94
CA THR A 54 24.60 10.97 -3.62
C THR A 54 24.92 11.13 -2.12
N GLY A 55 25.42 10.06 -1.50
CA GLY A 55 25.82 10.06 -0.09
C GLY A 55 24.65 9.99 0.90
N LEU A 56 23.45 9.59 0.48
CA LEU A 56 22.30 9.43 1.39
C LEU A 56 22.60 8.46 2.55
N GLU A 57 23.47 7.48 2.34
CA GLU A 57 23.93 6.51 3.33
C GLU A 57 24.55 7.16 4.58
N THR A 58 25.29 8.26 4.43
CA THR A 58 26.04 8.90 5.52
C THR A 58 25.28 9.99 6.26
N MET A 59 24.06 10.31 5.83
CA MET A 59 23.25 11.42 6.32
C MET A 59 22.28 11.02 7.43
N THR A 60 21.83 11.99 8.22
CA THR A 60 20.77 11.79 9.19
C THR A 60 19.41 11.60 8.50
N SER A 61 18.45 10.95 9.17
CA SER A 61 17.12 10.71 8.61
C SER A 61 16.41 11.99 8.16
N ALA A 62 16.61 13.10 8.89
CA ALA A 62 16.03 14.39 8.55
C ALA A 62 16.62 14.97 7.25
N GLU A 63 17.94 14.90 7.10
CA GLU A 63 18.63 15.36 5.90
C GLU A 63 18.29 14.52 4.67
N LYS A 64 18.16 13.19 4.82
CA LYS A 64 17.71 12.30 3.76
C LYS A 64 16.33 12.72 3.25
N THR A 65 15.41 12.94 4.18
CA THR A 65 14.03 13.35 3.85
C THR A 65 14.02 14.70 3.14
N ALA A 66 14.80 15.67 3.64
CA ALA A 66 14.88 17.01 3.04
C ALA A 66 15.43 16.97 1.59
N ARG A 67 16.47 16.17 1.34
CA ARG A 67 17.05 16.05 -0.01
C ARG A 67 16.14 15.32 -0.99
N ILE A 68 15.51 14.23 -0.55
CA ILE A 68 14.52 13.52 -1.36
C ILE A 68 13.36 14.46 -1.71
N LEU A 69 12.90 15.26 -0.75
CA LEU A 69 11.83 16.25 -0.98
C LEU A 69 12.25 17.33 -1.97
N ALA A 70 13.47 17.85 -1.89
CA ALA A 70 13.99 18.82 -2.85
C ALA A 70 13.99 18.26 -4.28
N VAL A 71 14.52 17.05 -4.47
CA VAL A 71 14.53 16.38 -5.79
C VAL A 71 13.11 16.12 -6.29
N ALA A 72 12.19 15.69 -5.41
CA ALA A 72 10.80 15.50 -5.78
C ALA A 72 10.13 16.80 -6.25
N ASN A 73 10.40 17.92 -5.56
CA ASN A 73 9.88 19.23 -5.96
C ASN A 73 10.46 19.69 -7.32
N ASP A 74 11.75 19.49 -7.55
CA ASP A 74 12.39 19.81 -8.83
C ASP A 74 11.81 18.99 -9.99
N MET A 75 11.58 17.68 -9.77
CA MET A 75 10.91 16.82 -10.75
C MET A 75 9.49 17.28 -11.04
N ALA A 76 8.71 17.59 -10.00
CA ALA A 76 7.34 18.08 -10.16
C ALA A 76 7.29 19.41 -10.94
N ALA A 77 8.16 20.36 -10.60
CA ALA A 77 8.28 21.64 -11.30
C ALA A 77 8.66 21.44 -12.77
N SER A 78 9.59 20.52 -13.05
CA SER A 78 10.02 20.19 -14.41
C SER A 78 8.88 19.58 -15.24
N ILE A 79 8.13 18.62 -14.67
CA ILE A 79 6.97 18.01 -15.34
C ILE A 79 5.90 19.06 -15.64
N ILE A 80 5.57 19.92 -14.68
CA ILE A 80 4.60 21.00 -14.85
C ILE A 80 5.05 21.97 -15.96
N TYR A 81 6.32 22.35 -15.97
CA TYR A 81 6.87 23.24 -16.98
C TYR A 81 6.74 22.63 -18.38
N ILE A 82 7.10 21.36 -18.53
CA ILE A 82 7.04 20.68 -19.83
C ILE A 82 5.59 20.51 -20.29
N ALA A 83 4.66 20.19 -19.38
CA ALA A 83 3.24 20.12 -19.69
C ALA A 83 2.71 21.48 -20.21
N LYS A 84 3.10 22.60 -19.60
CA LYS A 84 2.75 23.94 -20.08
C LYS A 84 3.30 24.23 -21.48
N GLN A 85 4.53 23.80 -21.76
CA GLN A 85 5.13 23.99 -23.08
C GLN A 85 4.47 23.12 -24.15
N ALA A 86 4.02 21.91 -23.80
CA ALA A 86 3.22 21.09 -24.68
C ALA A 86 1.85 21.73 -24.98
N GLU A 87 1.18 22.27 -23.96
CA GLU A 87 -0.11 22.97 -24.11
C GLU A 87 0.01 24.22 -24.99
N ALA A 88 1.12 24.96 -24.86
CA ALA A 88 1.42 26.11 -25.71
C ALA A 88 1.77 25.74 -27.17
N GLY A 89 1.81 24.44 -27.51
CA GLY A 89 2.16 23.95 -28.85
C GLY A 89 3.66 24.05 -29.16
N ASN A 90 4.51 24.32 -28.15
CA ASN A 90 5.96 24.44 -28.32
C ASN A 90 6.67 23.08 -28.35
N LEU A 91 5.98 22.01 -27.97
CA LEU A 91 6.50 20.64 -27.99
C LEU A 91 5.59 19.74 -28.82
N THR A 92 6.20 18.86 -29.59
CA THR A 92 5.46 17.85 -30.34
C THR A 92 5.09 16.68 -29.44
N ASN A 93 4.05 15.93 -29.83
CA ASN A 93 3.64 14.72 -29.11
C ASN A 93 4.80 13.73 -28.92
N SER A 94 5.71 13.61 -29.90
CA SER A 94 6.88 12.73 -29.81
C SER A 94 7.86 13.16 -28.72
N GLN A 95 8.00 14.47 -28.47
CA GLN A 95 8.85 15.03 -27.42
C GLN A 95 8.25 14.88 -26.02
N THR A 96 6.92 14.76 -25.91
CA THR A 96 6.22 14.58 -24.63
C THR A 96 6.08 13.12 -24.19
N ILE A 97 6.20 12.15 -25.11
CA ILE A 97 6.11 10.70 -24.83
C ILE A 97 6.97 10.26 -23.62
N PRO A 98 8.25 10.68 -23.49
CA PRO A 98 9.08 10.24 -22.37
C PRO A 98 8.50 10.58 -20.99
N ILE A 99 7.80 11.72 -20.87
CA ILE A 99 7.21 12.15 -19.60
C ILE A 99 5.96 11.34 -19.28
N TYR A 100 5.13 11.06 -20.28
CA TYR A 100 3.97 10.19 -20.08
C TYR A 100 4.42 8.77 -19.69
N ASN A 101 5.44 8.22 -20.36
CA ASN A 101 6.00 6.91 -19.99
C ASN A 101 6.60 6.90 -18.57
N PHE A 102 7.23 7.99 -18.15
CA PHE A 102 7.75 8.14 -16.79
C PHE A 102 6.61 8.16 -15.76
N ILE A 103 5.56 8.95 -16.00
CA ILE A 103 4.36 9.02 -15.14
C ILE A 103 3.71 7.64 -15.06
N ASP A 104 3.55 6.94 -16.18
CA ASP A 104 2.96 5.60 -16.21
C ASP A 104 3.77 4.58 -15.42
N SER A 105 5.11 4.68 -15.48
CA SER A 105 6.00 3.82 -14.69
C SER A 105 5.84 4.04 -13.19
N ILE A 106 5.70 5.30 -12.75
CA ILE A 106 5.42 5.63 -11.34
C ILE A 106 4.06 5.04 -10.92
N LEU A 107 3.01 5.26 -11.73
CA LEU A 107 1.67 4.76 -11.42
C LEU A 107 1.63 3.22 -11.38
N ALA A 108 2.39 2.55 -12.26
CA ALA A 108 2.50 1.09 -12.23
C ALA A 108 3.16 0.59 -10.94
N LEU A 109 4.22 1.26 -10.48
CA LEU A 109 4.87 0.94 -9.21
C LEU A 109 3.93 1.13 -8.01
N GLU A 110 3.22 2.26 -7.94
CA GLU A 110 2.25 2.53 -6.86
C GLU A 110 1.14 1.48 -6.81
N ARG A 111 0.62 1.07 -7.99
CA ARG A 111 -0.38 -0.01 -8.08
C ARG A 111 0.19 -1.34 -7.60
N GLY A 112 1.44 -1.65 -7.95
CA GLY A 112 2.13 -2.87 -7.50
C GLY A 112 2.30 -2.90 -5.98
N GLN A 113 2.79 -1.81 -5.40
CA GLN A 113 2.95 -1.67 -3.94
C GLN A 113 1.61 -1.77 -3.22
N LYS A 114 0.58 -1.07 -3.70
CA LYS A 114 -0.77 -1.14 -3.13
C LYS A 114 -1.34 -2.56 -3.18
N LYS A 115 -1.15 -3.26 -4.30
CA LYS A 115 -1.61 -4.65 -4.46
C LYS A 115 -0.92 -5.58 -3.46
N SER A 116 0.40 -5.44 -3.26
CA SER A 116 1.14 -6.22 -2.27
C SER A 116 0.58 -5.98 -0.87
N LEU A 117 0.43 -4.71 -0.49
CA LEU A 117 -0.08 -4.34 0.83
C LEU A 117 -1.50 -4.88 1.08
N MET A 118 -2.40 -4.76 0.09
CA MET A 118 -3.75 -5.32 0.22
C MET A 118 -3.71 -6.85 0.36
N SER A 119 -2.85 -7.53 -0.39
CA SER A 119 -2.71 -8.99 -0.25
C SER A 119 -2.17 -9.40 1.11
N GLU A 120 -1.23 -8.63 1.68
CA GLU A 120 -0.71 -8.88 3.03
C GLU A 120 -1.79 -8.68 4.09
N LEU A 121 -2.63 -7.64 3.95
CA LEU A 121 -3.78 -7.40 4.83
C LEU A 121 -4.80 -8.55 4.74
N GLU A 122 -5.15 -8.99 3.53
CA GLU A 122 -6.08 -10.11 3.32
C GLU A 122 -5.56 -11.42 3.96
N GLN A 123 -4.25 -11.67 3.90
CA GLN A 123 -3.63 -12.82 4.57
C GLN A 123 -3.69 -12.69 6.09
N GLN A 124 -3.45 -11.50 6.64
CA GLN A 124 -3.56 -11.25 8.07
C GLN A 124 -5.01 -11.44 8.56
N ASP A 125 -5.98 -10.87 7.86
CA ASP A 125 -7.41 -11.01 8.17
C ASP A 125 -7.84 -12.48 8.15
N SER A 126 -7.39 -13.24 7.14
CA SER A 126 -7.67 -14.68 7.04
C SER A 126 -7.09 -15.46 8.23
N ARG A 127 -5.87 -15.11 8.67
CA ARG A 127 -5.24 -15.73 9.85
C ARG A 127 -5.98 -15.39 11.14
N ILE A 128 -6.42 -14.14 11.29
CA ILE A 128 -7.20 -13.70 12.45
C ILE A 128 -8.52 -14.47 12.49
N ALA A 129 -9.25 -14.55 11.38
CA ALA A 129 -10.51 -15.29 11.31
C ALA A 129 -10.35 -16.78 11.66
N LEU A 130 -9.24 -17.40 11.24
CA LEU A 130 -8.93 -18.78 11.61
C LEU A 130 -8.66 -18.92 13.10
N MET A 131 -7.88 -18.02 13.68
CA MET A 131 -7.58 -18.02 15.12
C MET A 131 -8.84 -17.78 15.96
N GLU A 132 -9.70 -16.84 15.56
CA GLU A 132 -10.97 -16.59 16.24
C GLU A 132 -11.88 -17.81 16.22
N LYS A 133 -11.93 -18.53 15.09
CA LYS A 133 -12.69 -19.78 14.99
C LYS A 133 -12.14 -20.85 15.92
N GLN A 134 -10.82 -20.95 16.05
CA GLN A 134 -10.19 -21.91 16.95
C GLN A 134 -10.45 -21.54 18.41
N HIS A 135 -10.19 -20.29 18.81
CA HIS A 135 -10.43 -19.83 20.18
C HIS A 135 -11.90 -20.01 20.60
N ARG A 136 -12.85 -19.79 19.69
CA ARG A 136 -14.27 -20.03 19.96
C ARG A 136 -14.54 -21.49 20.34
N LYS A 137 -13.97 -22.44 19.60
CA LYS A 137 -14.10 -23.87 19.91
C LYS A 137 -13.45 -24.21 21.24
N ASP A 138 -12.28 -23.67 21.51
CA ASP A 138 -11.55 -23.91 22.76
C ASP A 138 -12.36 -23.38 23.96
N ILE A 139 -12.99 -22.22 23.83
CA ILE A 139 -13.88 -21.63 24.85
C ILE A 139 -15.13 -22.51 25.05
N GLU A 140 -15.76 -22.97 23.97
CA GLU A 140 -16.93 -23.85 24.04
C GLU A 140 -16.59 -25.16 24.76
N GLU A 141 -15.46 -25.77 24.43
CA GLU A 141 -14.99 -26.99 25.06
C GLU A 141 -14.64 -26.78 26.53
N LEU A 142 -13.92 -25.71 26.86
CA LEU A 142 -13.59 -25.36 28.24
C LEU A 142 -14.85 -25.14 29.07
N THR A 143 -15.84 -24.44 28.51
CA THR A 143 -17.13 -24.19 29.16
C THR A 143 -17.88 -25.50 29.42
N ARG A 144 -17.92 -26.40 28.43
CA ARG A 144 -18.52 -27.73 28.58
C ARG A 144 -17.85 -28.53 29.71
N CYS A 145 -16.51 -28.61 29.70
CA CYS A 145 -15.74 -29.30 30.74
C CYS A 145 -16.00 -28.71 32.14
N ALA A 146 -16.07 -27.38 32.24
CA ALA A 146 -16.40 -26.70 33.49
C ALA A 146 -17.81 -27.06 33.99
N MET A 147 -18.81 -27.03 33.10
CA MET A 147 -20.19 -27.40 33.44
C MET A 147 -20.32 -28.86 33.90
N GLU A 148 -19.64 -29.79 33.22
CA GLU A 148 -19.61 -31.21 33.60
C GLU A 148 -18.95 -31.40 34.97
N THR A 149 -17.90 -30.64 35.27
CA THR A 149 -17.20 -30.69 36.56
C THR A 149 -18.07 -30.13 37.68
N VAL A 150 -18.70 -28.98 37.47
CA VAL A 150 -19.63 -28.37 38.43
C VAL A 150 -20.79 -29.32 38.71
N SER A 151 -21.36 -29.96 37.69
CA SER A 151 -22.46 -30.92 37.84
C SER A 151 -22.04 -32.13 38.67
N ARG A 152 -20.85 -32.69 38.42
CA ARG A 152 -20.30 -33.78 39.24
C ARG A 152 -20.05 -33.36 40.68
N MET A 153 -19.53 -32.16 40.91
CA MET A 153 -19.29 -31.65 42.27
C MET A 153 -20.62 -31.45 43.02
N LYS A 154 -21.64 -30.87 42.39
CA LYS A 154 -22.98 -30.74 42.98
C LYS A 154 -23.57 -32.10 43.37
N ALA A 155 -23.51 -33.09 42.48
CA ALA A 155 -24.00 -34.43 42.77
C ALA A 155 -23.26 -35.08 43.97
N ARG A 156 -21.94 -34.89 44.08
CA ARG A 156 -21.17 -35.39 45.24
C ARG A 156 -21.55 -34.68 46.54
N ILE A 157 -21.80 -33.36 46.51
CA ILE A 157 -22.24 -32.60 47.68
C ILE A 157 -23.60 -33.12 48.16
N GLU A 158 -24.57 -33.28 47.26
CA GLU A 158 -25.90 -33.83 47.60
C GLU A 158 -25.82 -35.24 48.21
N GLN A 159 -24.92 -36.08 47.71
CA GLN A 159 -24.69 -37.42 48.30
C GLN A 159 -24.13 -37.31 49.71
N LEU A 160 -23.14 -36.43 49.94
CA LEU A 160 -22.55 -36.22 51.26
C LEU A 160 -23.57 -35.68 52.26
N GLU A 161 -24.43 -34.73 51.84
CA GLU A 161 -25.51 -34.19 52.68
C GLU A 161 -26.54 -35.27 53.07
N LYS A 162 -26.92 -36.15 52.14
CA LYS A 162 -27.80 -37.29 52.43
C LYS A 162 -27.16 -38.30 53.39
N THR A 163 -25.86 -38.58 53.24
CA THR A 163 -25.16 -39.49 54.16
C THR A 163 -24.98 -38.90 55.56
N LYS A 164 -24.76 -37.57 55.66
CA LYS A 164 -24.62 -36.87 56.94
C LYS A 164 -25.93 -36.88 57.73
N THR A 165 -27.03 -36.53 57.06
CA THR A 165 -28.37 -36.52 57.67
C THR A 165 -28.79 -37.92 58.15
N ALA A 166 -28.48 -38.97 57.39
CA ALA A 166 -28.72 -40.36 57.80
C ALA A 166 -27.88 -40.81 59.01
N SER A 167 -26.68 -40.25 59.20
CA SER A 167 -25.81 -40.55 60.35
C SER A 167 -26.19 -39.80 61.63
N GLU A 168 -26.95 -38.71 61.55
CA GLU A 168 -27.42 -37.91 62.69
C GLU A 168 -28.78 -38.39 63.24
N THR A 169 -29.44 -39.36 62.58
CA THR A 169 -30.77 -39.90 62.99
C THR A 169 -30.71 -41.25 63.72
N ILE A 170 -29.51 -41.72 64.10
CA ILE A 170 -29.24 -42.94 64.87
C ILE A 170 -28.67 -42.54 66.22
#